data_AF-A0A1B7LF15-F1
#
_entry.id   AF-A0A1B7LF15-F1
#
_cell.length_a   1.000
_cell.length_b   1.000
_cell.length_c   1.000
_cell.angle_alpha   90.00
_cell.angle_beta   90.00
_cell.angle_gamma   90.00
#
_symmetry.space_group_name_H-M   'P 1'
#
loop_
_entity.id
_entity.type
_entity.pdbx_description
1 polymer ?
#
loop_
_entity_poly.entity_id
_entity_poly.type
_entity_poly.pdbx_seq_one_letter_code
_entity_poly.pdbx_strand_id
1 'polypeptide(L)'
;MAGGSKKSSTKQELALVTLLESPSIGEAARKVGIGERTLWRWLQNPEFSERYRELKQQILHQAVSRLQSICGEAVNTLRDVMLDPKNLASARVTAARTVLEMAIKAAELEDLTARLEELERLAGVKSKGAVVR
;
A
#
# COMPACT_ATOMS: atom_id res chain seq x y z
N MET A 1 14.93 21.56 36.32
CA MET A 1 15.80 21.55 35.12
C MET A 1 15.71 20.19 34.43
N ALA A 2 15.68 20.23 33.10
CA ALA A 2 15.51 19.18 32.08
C ALA A 2 15.84 17.71 32.46
N GLY A 3 14.80 16.90 32.67
CA GLY A 3 14.86 15.43 32.67
C GLY A 3 13.72 14.72 31.94
N GLY A 4 12.76 15.47 31.37
CA GLY A 4 11.52 14.93 30.78
C GLY A 4 11.56 14.64 29.28
N SER A 5 12.50 15.22 28.53
CA SER A 5 12.54 15.18 27.07
C SER A 5 12.93 13.81 26.49
N LYS A 6 13.93 13.13 27.08
CA LYS A 6 14.40 11.81 26.58
C LYS A 6 13.35 10.70 26.75
N LYS A 7 12.70 10.61 27.91
CA LYS A 7 11.66 9.60 28.19
C LYS A 7 10.40 9.79 27.33
N SER A 8 10.03 11.04 27.04
CA SER A 8 8.88 11.34 26.17
C SER A 8 9.16 10.95 24.72
N SER A 9 10.37 11.20 24.21
CA SER A 9 10.75 10.83 22.84
C SER A 9 10.68 9.31 22.61
N THR A 10 11.22 8.50 23.52
CA THR A 10 11.15 7.04 23.41
C THR A 10 9.72 6.50 23.45
N LYS A 11 8.86 7.09 24.30
CA LYS A 11 7.43 6.71 24.33
C LYS A 11 6.67 7.17 23.09
N GLN A 12 7.07 8.27 22.47
CA GLN A 12 6.50 8.75 21.21
C GLN A 12 6.86 7.81 20.05
N GLU A 13 8.12 7.39 19.93
CA GLU A 13 8.54 6.40 18.93
C GLU A 13 7.81 5.06 19.11
N LEU A 14 7.74 4.56 20.35
CA LEU A 14 6.97 3.34 20.65
C LEU A 14 5.49 3.52 20.30
N ALA A 15 4.90 4.68 20.58
CA ALA A 15 3.52 4.97 20.23
C ALA A 15 3.27 4.98 18.73
N LEU A 16 4.21 5.50 17.93
CA LEU A 16 4.10 5.49 16.47
C LEU A 16 3.99 4.07 15.92
N VAL A 17 4.86 3.14 16.35
CA VAL A 17 4.82 1.74 15.92
C VAL A 17 3.57 1.03 16.45
N THR A 18 3.26 1.21 17.74
CA THR A 18 2.11 0.54 18.38
C THR A 18 0.77 0.97 17.77
N LEU A 19 0.67 2.22 17.31
CA LEU A 19 -0.49 2.75 16.59
C LEU A 19 -0.71 2.11 15.21
N LEU A 20 0.30 1.44 14.62
CA LEU A 20 0.17 0.74 13.34
C LEU A 20 -0.43 -0.66 13.52
N GLU A 21 -0.19 -1.27 14.67
CA GLU A 21 -0.60 -2.65 14.97
C GLU A 21 -1.91 -2.74 15.79
N SER A 22 -2.38 -1.61 16.33
CA SER A 22 -3.53 -1.58 17.22
C SER A 22 -4.80 -1.09 16.50
N PRO A 23 -5.95 -1.72 16.74
CA PRO A 23 -7.23 -1.34 16.12
C PRO A 23 -7.82 -0.03 16.66
N SER A 24 -7.28 0.51 17.76
CA SER A 24 -7.76 1.77 18.37
C SER A 24 -6.67 2.53 19.12
N ILE A 25 -6.90 3.84 19.32
CA ILE A 25 -6.02 4.73 20.11
C ILE A 25 -5.94 4.26 21.57
N GLY A 26 -7.06 3.85 22.17
CA GLY A 26 -7.10 3.37 23.56
C GLY A 26 -6.29 2.08 23.78
N GLU A 27 -6.32 1.15 22.82
CA GLU A 27 -5.47 -0.05 22.88
C GLU A 27 -3.99 0.28 22.69
N ALA A 28 -3.67 1.16 21.74
CA ALA A 28 -2.30 1.61 21.52
C ALA A 28 -1.72 2.31 22.76
N ALA A 29 -2.50 3.21 23.37
CA ALA A 29 -2.09 3.93 24.58
C ALA A 29 -1.81 2.98 25.74
N ARG A 30 -2.64 1.94 25.91
CA ARG A 30 -2.46 0.91 26.93
C ARG A 30 -1.18 0.10 26.71
N LYS A 31 -0.92 -0.35 25.49
CA LYS A 31 0.29 -1.11 25.11
C LYS A 31 1.57 -0.28 25.32
N VAL A 32 1.52 1.03 25.05
CA VAL A 32 2.64 1.97 25.27
C VAL A 32 2.82 2.33 26.76
N GLY A 33 1.80 2.10 27.60
CA GLY A 33 1.81 2.50 29.01
C GLY A 33 1.67 4.02 29.20
N ILE A 34 0.74 4.64 28.46
CA ILE A 34 0.36 6.05 28.57
C ILE A 34 -1.17 6.20 28.63
N GLY A 35 -1.64 7.36 29.11
CA GLY A 35 -3.07 7.67 29.07
C GLY A 35 -3.55 7.98 27.65
N GLU A 36 -4.75 7.53 27.29
CA GLU A 36 -5.34 7.74 25.96
C GLU A 36 -5.40 9.22 25.56
N ARG A 37 -5.75 10.12 26.51
CA ARG A 37 -5.74 11.58 26.29
C ARG A 37 -4.35 12.13 25.94
N THR A 38 -3.28 11.48 26.41
CA THR A 38 -1.90 11.84 26.05
C THR A 38 -1.59 11.47 24.62
N LEU A 39 -1.95 10.25 24.20
CA LEU A 39 -1.76 9.79 22.82
C LEU A 39 -2.61 10.59 21.84
N TRP A 40 -3.86 10.89 22.20
CA TRP A 40 -4.73 11.76 21.42
C TRP A 40 -4.11 13.15 21.23
N ARG A 41 -3.54 13.76 22.28
CA ARG A 41 -2.84 15.06 22.17
C ARG A 41 -1.61 14.97 21.28
N TRP A 42 -0.87 13.87 21.30
CA TRP A 42 0.24 13.66 20.37
C TRP A 42 -0.24 13.57 18.92
N LEU A 43 -1.36 12.90 18.64
CA LEU A 43 -1.93 12.86 17.29
C LEU A 43 -2.40 14.24 16.78
N GLN A 44 -2.71 15.18 17.67
CA GLN A 44 -2.99 16.58 17.30
C GLN A 44 -1.71 17.41 17.06
N ASN A 45 -0.53 16.91 17.46
CA ASN A 45 0.72 17.58 17.17
C ASN A 45 1.11 17.31 15.70
N PRO A 46 1.37 18.35 14.87
CA PRO A 46 1.67 18.18 13.46
C PRO A 46 2.88 17.28 13.18
N GLU A 47 3.95 17.40 13.96
CA GLU A 47 5.18 16.62 13.76
C GLU A 47 4.95 15.12 14.03
N PHE A 48 4.25 14.79 15.13
CA PHE A 48 3.93 13.41 15.46
C PHE A 48 2.95 12.80 14.46
N SER A 49 1.93 13.57 14.04
CA SER A 49 0.94 13.15 13.05
C SER A 49 1.57 12.89 11.68
N GLU A 50 2.52 13.73 11.27
CA GLU A 50 3.25 13.54 10.01
C GLU A 50 4.09 12.27 10.05
N ARG A 51 4.90 12.07 11.11
CA ARG A 51 5.67 10.83 11.27
C ARG A 51 4.78 9.58 11.26
N TYR A 52 3.62 9.64 11.90
CA TYR A 52 2.67 8.52 11.88
C TYR A 52 2.12 8.25 10.48
N ARG A 53 1.83 9.31 9.71
CA ARG A 53 1.40 9.22 8.31
C ARG A 53 2.49 8.63 7.43
N GLU A 54 3.73 9.08 7.57
CA GLU A 54 4.89 8.56 6.85
C GLU A 54 5.07 7.05 7.10
N LEU A 55 4.99 6.61 8.36
CA LEU A 55 5.10 5.19 8.70
C LEU A 55 3.94 4.37 8.10
N LYS A 56 2.72 4.90 8.13
CA LYS A 56 1.58 4.26 7.44
C LYS A 56 1.82 4.12 5.93
N GLN A 57 2.33 5.18 5.31
CA GLN A 57 2.66 5.17 3.88
C GLN A 57 3.76 4.15 3.57
N GLN A 58 4.80 4.06 4.40
CA GLN A 58 5.87 3.06 4.23
C GLN A 58 5.34 1.63 4.29
N ILE A 59 4.48 1.31 5.26
CA ILE A 59 3.86 -0.03 5.35
C ILE A 59 2.99 -0.31 4.12
N LEU A 60 2.20 0.68 3.69
CA LEU A 60 1.38 0.53 2.49
C LEU A 60 2.24 0.27 1.25
N HIS A 61 3.30 1.06 1.05
CA HIS A 61 4.22 0.86 -0.06
C HIS A 61 4.84 -0.54 -0.03
N GLN A 62 5.28 -1.01 1.14
CA GLN A 62 5.84 -2.36 1.28
C GLN A 62 4.81 -3.44 0.93
N ALA A 63 3.56 -3.28 1.36
CA ALA A 63 2.48 -4.21 1.02
C ALA A 63 2.19 -4.22 -0.48
N VAL A 64 2.15 -3.04 -1.11
CA VAL A 64 1.96 -2.89 -2.56
C VAL A 64 3.11 -3.54 -3.33
N SER A 65 4.36 -3.29 -2.95
CA SER A 65 5.53 -3.92 -3.60
C SER A 65 5.50 -5.45 -3.48
N ARG A 66 5.08 -5.97 -2.32
CA ARG A 66 4.92 -7.42 -2.14
C ARG A 66 3.82 -7.98 -3.04
N LEU A 67 2.69 -7.28 -3.16
CA LEU A 67 1.61 -7.66 -4.06
C LEU A 67 2.07 -7.65 -5.53
N GLN A 68 2.78 -6.61 -5.96
CA GLN A 68 3.36 -6.51 -7.31
C GLN A 68 4.30 -7.69 -7.60
N SER A 69 5.14 -8.09 -6.65
CA SER A 69 6.01 -9.27 -6.78
C SER A 69 5.21 -10.55 -7.00
N ILE A 70 4.17 -10.79 -6.19
CA ILE A 70 3.31 -11.97 -6.30
C ILE A 70 2.57 -11.99 -7.66
N CYS A 71 2.13 -10.83 -8.16
CA CYS A 71 1.56 -10.73 -9.49
C CYS A 71 2.56 -11.15 -10.58
N GLY A 72 3.83 -10.74 -10.47
CA GLY A 72 4.90 -11.19 -11.37
C GLY A 72 5.13 -12.71 -11.32
N GLU A 73 5.12 -13.29 -10.12
CA GLU A 73 5.19 -14.76 -9.93
C GLU A 73 3.99 -15.50 -10.53
N ALA A 74 2.77 -14.94 -10.43
CA ALA A 74 1.59 -15.50 -11.05
C ALA A 74 1.68 -15.49 -12.60
N VAL A 75 2.22 -14.42 -13.18
CA VAL A 75 2.49 -14.35 -14.63
C VAL A 75 3.51 -15.42 -15.05
N ASN A 76 4.58 -15.59 -14.29
CA ASN A 76 5.56 -16.67 -14.53
C ASN A 76 4.91 -18.04 -14.45
N THR A 77 4.03 -18.27 -13.48
CA THR A 77 3.30 -19.53 -13.32
C THR A 77 2.42 -19.81 -14.55
N LEU A 78 1.68 -18.82 -15.05
CA LEU A 78 0.88 -18.97 -16.27
C LEU A 78 1.75 -19.28 -17.50
N ARG A 79 2.90 -18.61 -17.65
CA ARG A 79 3.86 -18.89 -18.71
C ARG A 79 4.35 -20.32 -18.65
N ASP A 80 4.79 -20.78 -17.48
CA ASP A 80 5.36 -22.11 -17.30
C ASP A 80 4.30 -23.19 -17.54
N VAL A 81 3.06 -22.99 -17.09
CA VAL A 81 1.94 -23.89 -17.38
C VAL A 81 1.65 -23.98 -18.87
N MET A 82 1.63 -22.85 -19.59
CA MET A 82 1.38 -22.79 -21.03
C MET A 82 2.47 -23.49 -21.86
N LEU A 83 3.75 -23.34 -21.45
CA LEU A 83 4.89 -23.81 -22.22
C LEU A 83 5.29 -25.26 -21.93
N ASP A 84 4.96 -25.82 -20.76
CA ASP A 84 5.32 -27.19 -20.43
C ASP A 84 4.49 -28.21 -21.25
N PRO A 85 5.14 -28.99 -22.15
CA PRO A 85 4.44 -29.99 -22.97
C PRO A 85 3.89 -31.18 -22.16
N LYS A 86 4.30 -31.36 -20.89
CA LYS A 86 3.78 -32.40 -20.01
C LYS A 86 2.40 -32.07 -19.43
N ASN A 87 2.01 -30.79 -19.46
CA ASN A 87 0.69 -30.37 -19.01
C ASN A 87 -0.40 -30.76 -20.00
N LEU A 88 -1.61 -30.99 -19.48
CA LEU A 88 -2.80 -31.22 -20.30
C LEU A 88 -3.02 -30.06 -21.28
N ALA A 89 -3.39 -30.38 -22.53
CA ALA A 89 -3.63 -29.38 -23.57
C ALA A 89 -4.65 -28.31 -23.12
N SER A 90 -5.69 -28.70 -22.38
CA SER A 90 -6.69 -27.79 -21.82
C SER A 90 -6.12 -26.82 -20.78
N ALA A 91 -5.18 -27.26 -19.95
CA ALA A 91 -4.49 -26.40 -18.98
C ALA A 91 -3.59 -25.38 -19.69
N ARG A 92 -2.87 -25.82 -20.73
CA ARG A 92 -2.02 -24.94 -21.55
C ARG A 92 -2.82 -23.88 -22.29
N VAL A 93 -3.94 -24.27 -22.91
CA VAL A 93 -4.87 -23.35 -23.60
C VAL A 93 -5.51 -22.37 -22.61
N THR A 94 -5.85 -22.82 -21.39
CA THR A 94 -6.41 -21.94 -20.36
C THR A 94 -5.40 -20.90 -19.90
N ALA A 95 -4.16 -21.31 -19.62
CA ALA A 95 -3.11 -20.37 -19.26
C ALA A 95 -2.82 -19.35 -20.37
N ALA A 96 -2.74 -19.79 -21.63
CA ALA A 96 -2.58 -18.92 -22.79
C ALA A 96 -3.72 -17.90 -22.91
N ARG A 97 -4.98 -18.38 -22.80
CA ARG A 97 -6.16 -17.52 -22.84
C ARG A 97 -6.13 -16.48 -21.72
N THR A 98 -5.82 -16.88 -20.49
CA THR A 98 -5.74 -15.95 -19.35
C THR A 98 -4.68 -14.86 -19.58
N VAL A 99 -3.50 -15.22 -20.10
CA VAL A 99 -2.46 -14.23 -20.43
C VAL A 99 -2.96 -13.24 -21.49
N LEU A 100 -3.59 -13.71 -22.56
CA LEU A 100 -4.13 -12.84 -23.61
C LEU A 100 -5.25 -11.93 -23.10
N GLU A 101 -6.19 -12.46 -22.30
CA GLU A 101 -7.27 -11.68 -21.69
C GLU A 101 -6.73 -10.57 -20.78
N MET A 102 -5.69 -10.85 -19.97
CA MET A 102 -5.08 -9.83 -19.11
C MET A 102 -4.32 -8.78 -19.93
N ALA A 103 -3.64 -9.18 -21.01
CA ALA A 103 -2.93 -8.25 -21.89
C ALA A 103 -3.91 -7.28 -22.59
N ILE A 104 -5.05 -7.78 -23.08
CA ILE A 104 -6.10 -6.95 -23.69
C ILE A 104 -6.65 -5.95 -22.67
N LYS A 105 -7.00 -6.41 -21.46
CA LYS A 105 -7.50 -5.54 -20.39
C LYS A 105 -6.47 -4.47 -19.99
N ALA A 106 -5.19 -4.81 -19.94
CA ALA A 106 -4.13 -3.84 -19.66
C ALA A 106 -4.06 -2.76 -20.74
N ALA A 107 -4.09 -3.13 -22.02
CA ALA A 107 -4.10 -2.18 -23.13
C ALA A 107 -5.36 -1.28 -23.11
N GLU A 108 -6.53 -1.84 -22.80
CA GLU A 108 -7.78 -1.07 -22.64
C GLU A 108 -7.67 -0.06 -21.49
N LEU A 109 -7.10 -0.46 -20.34
CA LEU A 109 -6.90 0.43 -19.19
C LEU A 109 -5.89 1.55 -19.50
N GLU A 110 -4.83 1.26 -20.26
CA GLU A 110 -3.86 2.26 -20.70
C GLU A 110 -4.51 3.28 -21.65
N ASP A 111 -5.30 2.84 -22.65
CA ASP A 111 -6.05 3.73 -23.54
C ASP A 111 -7.04 4.61 -22.76
N LEU A 112 -7.82 4.01 -21.85
CA LEU A 112 -8.77 4.73 -21.01
C LEU A 112 -8.08 5.76 -20.12
N THR A 113 -6.92 5.41 -19.56
CA THR A 113 -6.12 6.31 -18.72
C THR A 113 -5.61 7.48 -19.56
N ALA A 114 -5.04 7.22 -20.74
CA ALA A 114 -4.55 8.27 -21.65
C ALA A 114 -5.67 9.22 -22.08
N ARG A 115 -6.85 8.69 -22.40
CA ARG A 115 -8.03 9.48 -22.75
C ARG A 115 -8.56 10.29 -21.56
N LEU A 116 -8.52 9.73 -20.35
CA LEU A 116 -8.92 10.44 -19.14
C LEU A 116 -7.96 11.59 -18.83
N GLU A 117 -6.64 11.36 -18.91
CA GLU A 117 -5.63 12.40 -18.72
C GLU A 117 -5.78 13.55 -19.71
N GLU A 118 -6.09 13.25 -20.98
CA GLU A 118 -6.41 14.25 -22.00
C GLU A 118 -7.65 15.09 -21.62
N LEU A 119 -8.74 14.43 -21.21
CA LEU A 119 -9.97 15.10 -20.79
C LEU A 119 -9.75 15.96 -19.54
N GLU A 120 -9.02 15.45 -18.54
CA GLU A 120 -8.68 16.19 -17.31
C GLU A 120 -7.85 17.44 -17.64
N ARG A 121 -6.90 17.34 -18.58
CA ARG A 121 -6.10 18.47 -19.06
C ARG A 121 -6.98 19.53 -19.72
N LEU A 122 -7.91 19.13 -20.61
CA LEU A 122 -8.84 20.04 -21.27
C LEU A 122 -9.83 20.68 -20.30
N ALA A 123 -10.25 19.95 -19.27
CA ALA A 123 -11.18 20.43 -18.24
C ALA A 123 -10.51 21.24 -17.12
N GLY A 124 -9.19 21.31 -17.06
CA GLY A 124 -8.44 22.01 -16.00
C GLY A 124 -8.52 21.30 -14.64
N VAL A 125 -8.83 20.00 -14.60
CA VAL A 125 -8.90 19.20 -13.38
C VAL A 125 -7.53 18.55 -13.13
N LYS A 126 -6.99 18.67 -11.91
CA LYS A 126 -5.77 17.94 -11.53
C LYS A 126 -6.12 16.57 -10.95
N SER A 127 -5.56 15.51 -11.52
CA SER A 127 -5.63 14.16 -10.96
C SER A 127 -5.11 14.13 -9.53
N LYS A 128 -5.90 13.60 -8.60
CA LYS A 128 -5.37 13.10 -7.32
C LYS A 128 -4.69 11.78 -7.63
N GLY A 129 -3.40 11.87 -7.93
CA GLY A 129 -2.42 10.80 -8.11
C GLY A 129 -2.98 9.40 -8.27
N ALA A 130 -2.86 8.87 -9.49
CA ALA A 130 -2.94 7.44 -9.75
C ALA A 130 -2.08 6.69 -8.73
N VAL A 131 -2.73 6.13 -7.71
CA VAL A 131 -2.13 5.11 -6.86
C VAL A 131 -1.83 3.94 -7.79
N VAL A 132 -0.64 3.36 -7.63
CA VAL A 132 -0.01 2.33 -8.46
C VAL A 132 0.85 2.90 -9.59
N ARG A 133 1.99 3.50 -9.23
CA ARG A 133 3.24 3.30 -9.96
C ARG A 133 4.20 2.59 -9.01
#